data_AF-A0A5P8P1E5-F1
#
_entry.id   AF-A0A5P8P1E5-F1
#
_cell.length_a   1.000
_cell.length_b   1.000
_cell.length_c   1.000
_cell.angle_alpha   90.00
_cell.angle_beta   90.00
_cell.angle_gamma   90.00
#
_symmetry.space_group_name_H-M   'P 1'
#
loop_
_entity.id
_entity.type
_entity.pdbx_description
1 polymer ?
#
loop_
_entity_poly.entity_id
_entity_poly.type
_entity_poly.pdbx_seq_one_letter_code
_entity_poly.pdbx_strand_id
1 'polypeptide(L)'
;MNNRYNSFFSVPFLKSLFFTQNKWHQHGVFIHTMRVLYYVLKRGHYKFIAAAVLHDIGKPFTAFVKDEEDLKFNEYSFTDHEETSYQIIKNWFFISEYTKNMVRYHYLIRDIKKSKKEDLKRYAKKIDIWNTLDDDFKDDLAEFLICDDLGKGKKRR
;
A
#
# COMPACT_ATOMS: atom_id res chain seq x y z
N MET A 1 -23.20 4.86 -13.03
CA MET A 1 -21.73 4.78 -12.81
C MET A 1 -21.51 4.80 -11.31
N ASN A 2 -21.24 3.65 -10.68
CA ASN A 2 -21.02 3.61 -9.23
C ASN A 2 -19.67 4.25 -8.92
N ASN A 3 -19.65 5.23 -8.01
CA ASN A 3 -18.44 5.90 -7.56
C ASN A 3 -17.51 4.89 -6.84
N ARG A 4 -16.66 4.22 -7.64
CA ARG A 4 -15.28 3.80 -7.37
C ARG A 4 -14.67 4.12 -6.02
N TYR A 5 -14.60 5.44 -5.81
CA TYR A 5 -13.57 6.08 -5.05
C TYR A 5 -14.19 7.14 -4.14
N ASN A 6 -13.66 7.23 -2.93
CA ASN A 6 -14.01 8.27 -1.98
C ASN A 6 -13.55 9.65 -2.48
N SER A 7 -14.36 10.68 -2.23
CA SER A 7 -13.90 12.06 -2.33
C SER A 7 -12.97 12.39 -1.16
N PHE A 8 -12.12 13.41 -1.31
CA PHE A 8 -11.17 13.87 -0.27
C PHE A 8 -11.80 14.18 1.10
N PHE A 9 -13.09 14.51 1.12
CA PHE A 9 -13.81 14.88 2.34
C PHE A 9 -14.85 13.84 2.75
N SER A 10 -14.86 12.66 2.12
CA SER A 10 -15.74 11.59 2.56
C SER A 10 -15.33 11.09 3.94
N VAL A 11 -16.31 10.64 4.73
CA VAL A 11 -16.06 10.09 6.06
C VAL A 11 -15.09 8.89 6.01
N PRO A 12 -15.24 7.91 5.08
CA PRO A 12 -14.26 6.83 4.92
C PRO A 12 -12.85 7.31 4.59
N PHE A 13 -12.71 8.33 3.73
CA PHE A 13 -11.41 8.90 3.38
C PHE A 13 -10.72 9.49 4.61
N LEU A 14 -11.38 10.41 5.30
CA LEU A 14 -10.79 11.10 6.45
C LEU A 14 -10.51 10.14 7.61
N LYS A 15 -11.42 9.19 7.87
CA LYS A 15 -11.23 8.19 8.93
C LYS A 15 -10.07 7.23 8.62
N SER A 16 -9.97 6.75 7.39
CA SER A 16 -8.87 5.87 7.01
C SER A 16 -7.51 6.56 6.96
N LEU A 17 -7.49 7.83 6.56
CA LEU A 17 -6.30 8.65 6.53
C LEU A 17 -5.75 8.93 7.95
N PHE A 18 -6.60 9.40 8.87
CA PHE A 18 -6.13 9.92 10.16
C PHE A 18 -6.27 8.97 11.34
N PHE A 19 -7.24 8.06 11.34
CA PHE A 19 -7.63 7.34 12.56
C PHE A 19 -7.43 5.82 12.49
N THR A 20 -8.01 5.13 11.50
CA THR A 20 -8.05 3.66 11.49
C THR A 20 -7.89 3.08 10.09
N GLN A 21 -6.99 2.10 9.92
CA GLN A 21 -6.96 1.25 8.71
C GLN A 21 -7.67 -0.09 8.99
N ASN A 22 -6.91 -1.18 9.07
CA ASN A 22 -7.39 -2.54 9.34
C ASN A 22 -6.64 -3.16 10.53
N LYS A 23 -7.03 -4.37 10.92
CA LYS A 23 -6.41 -5.12 12.03
C LYS A 23 -4.88 -5.23 12.01
N TRP A 24 -4.26 -5.14 10.84
CA TRP A 24 -2.81 -5.26 10.68
C TRP A 24 -2.05 -3.98 10.97
N HIS A 25 -2.72 -2.82 11.03
CA HIS A 25 -2.10 -1.51 11.20
C HIS A 25 -2.58 -0.86 12.49
N GLN A 26 -1.64 -0.40 13.32
CA GLN A 26 -1.96 0.27 14.58
C GLN A 26 -2.66 1.61 14.37
N HIS A 27 -2.32 2.32 13.29
CA HIS A 27 -2.72 3.71 13.04
C HIS A 27 -3.45 3.89 11.70
N GLY A 28 -3.94 5.10 11.43
CA GLY A 28 -4.39 5.52 10.09
C GLY A 28 -3.25 5.58 9.07
N VAL A 29 -3.59 5.71 7.78
CA VAL A 29 -2.64 5.74 6.65
C VAL A 29 -1.55 6.78 6.89
N PHE A 30 -1.88 7.99 7.33
CA PHE A 30 -0.91 9.07 7.49
C PHE A 30 0.22 8.72 8.46
N ILE A 31 -0.12 8.23 9.66
CA ILE A 31 0.89 7.86 10.66
C ILE A 31 1.67 6.62 10.21
N HIS A 32 1.01 5.67 9.54
CA HIS A 32 1.69 4.54 8.92
C HIS A 32 2.76 5.02 7.92
N THR A 33 2.40 5.89 6.97
CA THR A 33 3.33 6.51 6.01
C THR A 33 4.50 7.21 6.70
N MET A 34 4.24 8.00 7.75
CA MET A 34 5.31 8.68 8.50
C MET A 34 6.25 7.69 9.20
N ARG A 35 5.72 6.57 9.70
CA ARG A 35 6.54 5.52 10.31
C ARG A 35 7.39 4.79 9.26
N VAL A 36 6.84 4.49 8.08
CA VAL A 36 7.61 3.91 6.97
C VAL A 36 8.77 4.84 6.59
N LEU A 37 8.48 6.14 6.42
CA LEU A 37 9.50 7.16 6.14
C LEU A 37 10.59 7.19 7.24
N TYR A 38 10.18 7.15 8.52
CA TYR A 38 11.13 7.08 9.63
C TYR A 38 12.06 5.85 9.54
N TYR A 39 11.53 4.66 9.24
CA TYR A 39 12.36 3.45 9.13
C TYR A 39 13.25 3.48 7.88
N VAL A 40 12.77 4.04 6.76
CA VAL A 40 13.58 4.29 5.57
C VAL A 40 14.78 5.18 5.88
N LEU A 41 14.54 6.30 6.58
CA LEU A 41 15.60 7.23 6.99
C LEU A 41 16.57 6.57 8.00
N LYS A 42 16.03 5.88 9.01
CA LYS A 42 16.81 5.20 10.04
C LYS A 42 17.77 4.14 9.46
N ARG A 43 17.37 3.48 8.37
CA ARG A 43 18.19 2.47 7.69
C ARG A 43 19.10 3.05 6.60
N GLY A 44 19.05 4.36 6.36
CA GLY A 44 19.87 5.03 5.34
C GLY A 44 19.43 4.75 3.90
N HIS A 45 18.21 4.26 3.67
CA HIS A 45 17.73 3.92 2.34
C HIS A 45 17.11 5.13 1.61
N TYR A 46 17.90 6.18 1.38
CA TYR A 46 17.40 7.46 0.86
C TYR A 46 16.67 7.34 -0.49
N LYS A 47 17.02 6.35 -1.32
CA LYS A 47 16.33 6.06 -2.59
C LYS A 47 14.85 5.73 -2.41
N PHE A 48 14.43 5.28 -1.23
CA PHE A 48 13.03 4.95 -0.93
C PHE A 48 12.21 6.12 -0.40
N ILE A 49 12.78 7.31 -0.16
CA ILE A 49 12.04 8.43 0.48
C ILE A 49 10.76 8.77 -0.25
N ALA A 50 10.83 8.95 -1.58
CA ALA A 50 9.66 9.32 -2.37
C ALA A 50 8.60 8.21 -2.35
N ALA A 51 9.02 6.95 -2.44
CA ALA A 51 8.10 5.81 -2.34
C ALA A 51 7.51 5.68 -0.92
N ALA A 52 8.27 5.93 0.13
CA ALA A 52 7.80 5.87 1.52
C ALA A 52 6.64 6.83 1.75
N VAL A 53 6.71 8.04 1.19
CA VAL A 53 5.65 9.04 1.26
C VAL A 53 4.42 8.67 0.40
N LEU A 54 4.62 7.99 -0.73
CA LEU A 54 3.58 7.82 -1.76
C LEU A 54 2.97 6.42 -1.87
N HIS A 55 3.57 5.37 -1.27
CA HIS A 55 3.19 3.97 -1.51
C HIS A 55 1.69 3.70 -1.30
N ASP A 56 1.10 4.34 -0.28
CA ASP A 56 -0.28 4.17 0.15
C ASP A 56 -1.19 5.37 -0.14
N ILE A 57 -0.77 6.32 -1.00
CA ILE A 57 -1.56 7.53 -1.29
C ILE A 57 -2.96 7.23 -1.84
N GLY A 58 -3.14 6.08 -2.49
CA GLY A 58 -4.41 5.58 -3.00
C GLY A 58 -5.34 4.96 -1.95
N LYS A 59 -4.84 4.51 -0.78
CA LYS A 59 -5.66 3.78 0.22
C LYS A 59 -6.92 4.56 0.65
N PRO A 60 -6.83 5.84 1.04
CA PRO A 60 -8.04 6.57 1.48
C PRO A 60 -9.12 6.65 0.41
N PHE A 61 -8.75 6.69 -0.87
CA PHE A 61 -9.68 6.70 -1.99
C PHE A 61 -10.42 5.37 -2.16
N THR A 62 -9.81 4.25 -1.76
CA THR A 62 -10.39 2.91 -1.91
C THR A 62 -10.83 2.29 -0.59
N ALA A 63 -10.95 3.10 0.48
CA ALA A 63 -11.42 2.64 1.78
C ALA A 63 -12.93 2.33 1.77
N PHE A 64 -13.29 1.13 2.20
CA PHE A 64 -14.70 0.72 2.37
C PHE A 64 -14.85 -0.27 3.54
N VAL A 65 -16.08 -0.42 4.03
CA VAL A 65 -16.44 -1.44 5.03
C VAL A 65 -16.85 -2.69 4.28
N LYS A 66 -16.11 -3.79 4.42
CA LYS A 66 -16.35 -5.01 3.63
C LYS A 66 -17.38 -5.93 4.25
N ASP A 67 -17.31 -6.12 5.57
CA ASP A 67 -18.09 -7.13 6.29
C ASP A 67 -18.44 -6.66 7.71
N GLU A 68 -19.14 -7.51 8.46
CA GLU A 68 -19.51 -7.24 9.85
C GLU A 68 -18.30 -7.11 10.78
N GLU A 69 -17.14 -7.71 10.44
CA GLU A 69 -15.91 -7.55 11.22
C GLU A 69 -15.42 -6.10 11.10
N ASP A 70 -15.32 -5.58 9.87
CA ASP A 70 -14.94 -4.19 9.62
C ASP A 70 -15.90 -3.21 10.34
N LEU A 71 -17.21 -3.48 10.28
CA LEU A 71 -18.21 -2.66 10.95
C LEU A 71 -18.06 -2.69 12.48
N LYS A 72 -17.89 -3.89 13.05
CA LYS A 72 -17.77 -4.11 14.50
C LYS A 72 -16.54 -3.43 15.10
N PHE A 73 -15.41 -3.44 14.37
CA PHE A 73 -14.15 -2.86 14.85
C PHE A 73 -13.88 -1.45 14.31
N ASN A 74 -14.81 -0.88 13.53
CA ASN A 74 -14.68 0.42 12.87
C ASN A 74 -13.39 0.50 12.04
N GLU A 75 -13.19 -0.53 11.21
CA GLU A 75 -12.05 -0.72 10.31
C GLU A 75 -12.45 -0.62 8.84
N TYR A 76 -11.44 -0.55 7.97
CA TYR A 76 -11.59 -0.43 6.54
C TYR A 76 -10.79 -1.50 5.80
N SER A 77 -11.45 -2.07 4.80
CA SER A 77 -10.83 -2.81 3.73
C SER A 77 -10.45 -1.87 2.58
N PHE A 78 -9.44 -2.29 1.80
CA PHE A 78 -8.90 -1.53 0.68
C PHE A 78 -8.82 -2.43 -0.54
N THR A 79 -9.34 -1.97 -1.67
CA THR A 79 -9.25 -2.68 -2.95
C THR A 79 -8.38 -1.88 -3.90
N ASP A 80 -7.43 -2.55 -4.55
CA ASP A 80 -6.64 -1.97 -5.65
C ASP A 80 -5.93 -0.65 -5.30
N HIS A 81 -5.54 -0.49 -4.03
CA HIS A 81 -4.92 0.73 -3.53
C HIS A 81 -3.55 0.98 -4.15
N GLU A 82 -2.80 -0.08 -4.49
CA GLU A 82 -1.49 0.01 -5.13
C GLU A 82 -1.59 0.56 -6.56
N GLU A 83 -2.54 0.05 -7.35
CA GLU A 83 -2.82 0.59 -8.70
C GLU A 83 -3.40 2.00 -8.60
N THR A 84 -4.30 2.26 -7.64
CA THR A 84 -4.84 3.62 -7.41
C THR A 84 -3.73 4.60 -7.07
N SER A 85 -2.79 4.23 -6.19
CA SER A 85 -1.60 5.03 -5.86
C SER A 85 -0.79 5.34 -7.12
N TYR A 86 -0.52 4.33 -7.95
CA TYR A 86 0.17 4.52 -9.23
C TYR A 86 -0.58 5.47 -10.17
N GLN A 87 -1.88 5.31 -10.35
CA GLN A 87 -2.70 6.16 -11.22
C GLN A 87 -2.72 7.62 -10.77
N ILE A 88 -2.62 7.89 -9.47
CA ILE A 88 -2.51 9.25 -8.92
C ILE A 88 -1.18 9.91 -9.35
N ILE A 89 -0.07 9.16 -9.30
CA ILE A 89 1.28 9.71 -9.50
C ILE A 89 1.85 9.51 -10.92
N LYS A 90 1.22 8.71 -11.78
CA LYS A 90 1.79 8.28 -13.08
C LYS A 90 2.20 9.46 -13.98
N ASN A 91 1.44 10.55 -13.93
CA ASN A 91 1.63 11.73 -14.78
C ASN A 91 2.45 12.83 -14.08
N TRP A 92 2.95 12.61 -12.86
CA TRP A 92 3.79 13.59 -12.17
C TRP A 92 5.21 13.53 -12.73
N PHE A 93 5.58 14.54 -13.52
CA PHE A 93 6.86 14.58 -14.23
C PHE A 93 8.08 14.60 -13.29
N PHE A 94 7.89 15.06 -12.05
CA PHE A 94 8.94 15.14 -11.03
C PHE A 94 9.13 13.84 -10.24
N ILE A 95 8.28 12.83 -10.44
CA ILE A 95 8.41 11.51 -9.81
C ILE A 95 9.09 10.56 -10.79
N SER A 96 10.19 9.94 -10.36
CA SER A 96 10.93 8.96 -11.18
C SER A 96 10.12 7.70 -11.45
N GLU A 97 10.40 7.03 -12.58
CA GLU A 97 9.75 5.76 -12.92
C GLU A 97 10.02 4.67 -11.87
N TYR A 98 11.24 4.67 -11.32
CA TYR A 98 11.59 3.83 -10.17
C TYR A 98 10.61 4.00 -8.99
N THR A 99 10.32 5.25 -8.61
CA THR A 99 9.37 5.53 -7.52
C THR A 99 7.96 5.07 -7.87
N LYS A 100 7.52 5.29 -9.11
CA LYS A 100 6.19 4.86 -9.58
C LYS A 100 6.04 3.35 -9.54
N ASN A 101 7.06 2.62 -9.99
CA ASN A 101 7.10 1.16 -9.91
C ASN A 101 7.15 0.67 -8.47
N MET A 102 7.94 1.31 -7.59
CA MET A 102 7.99 0.97 -6.17
C MET A 102 6.60 1.13 -5.54
N VAL A 103 5.93 2.27 -5.75
CA VAL A 103 4.56 2.50 -5.28
C VAL A 103 3.58 1.44 -5.81
N ARG A 104 3.66 1.11 -7.09
CA ARG A 104 2.77 0.12 -7.73
C ARG A 104 2.97 -1.31 -7.24
N TYR A 105 4.22 -1.68 -6.95
CA TYR A 105 4.59 -3.08 -6.71
C TYR A 105 5.06 -3.36 -5.28
N HIS A 106 5.10 -2.39 -4.36
CA HIS A 106 5.61 -2.59 -2.99
C HIS A 106 4.96 -3.76 -2.23
N TYR A 107 3.70 -4.11 -2.55
CA TYR A 107 2.98 -5.23 -1.94
C TYR A 107 2.99 -6.53 -2.77
N LEU A 108 3.64 -6.54 -3.95
CA LEU A 108 3.62 -7.65 -4.91
C LEU A 108 4.10 -8.98 -4.31
N ILE A 109 5.19 -8.95 -3.54
CA ILE A 109 5.76 -10.15 -2.87
C ILE A 109 4.71 -10.81 -1.97
N ARG A 110 3.92 -10.01 -1.25
CA ARG A 110 2.84 -10.52 -0.37
C ARG A 110 1.64 -10.98 -1.17
N ASP A 111 1.27 -10.25 -2.22
CA ASP A 111 0.17 -10.61 -3.09
C ASP A 111 0.41 -11.98 -3.74
N ILE A 112 1.62 -12.23 -4.26
CA ILE A 112 2.02 -13.54 -4.81
C ILE A 112 1.86 -14.66 -3.78
N LYS A 113 2.37 -14.45 -2.56
CA LYS A 113 2.28 -15.45 -1.48
C LYS A 113 0.82 -15.76 -1.10
N LYS A 114 -0.03 -14.73 -1.07
CA LYS A 114 -1.44 -14.86 -0.71
C LYS A 114 -2.26 -15.51 -1.84
N SER A 115 -2.12 -15.01 -3.07
CA SER A 115 -2.86 -15.50 -4.23
C SER A 115 -2.52 -16.95 -4.56
N LYS A 116 -1.29 -17.42 -4.30
CA LYS A 116 -0.93 -18.84 -4.47
C LYS A 116 -1.87 -19.79 -3.72
N LYS A 117 -2.44 -19.34 -2.59
CA LYS A 117 -3.36 -20.14 -1.76
C LYS A 117 -4.82 -19.89 -2.10
N GLU A 118 -5.17 -18.65 -2.43
CA GLU A 118 -6.58 -18.21 -2.52
C GLU A 118 -7.09 -18.10 -3.97
N ASP A 119 -6.23 -17.76 -4.93
CA ASP A 119 -6.62 -17.45 -6.31
C ASP A 119 -5.46 -17.69 -7.30
N LEU A 120 -5.45 -18.88 -7.91
CA LEU A 120 -4.43 -19.28 -8.87
C LEU A 120 -4.41 -18.41 -10.13
N LYS A 121 -5.54 -17.81 -10.53
CA LYS A 121 -5.58 -16.91 -11.69
C LYS A 121 -4.89 -15.58 -11.38
N ARG A 122 -5.12 -15.03 -10.18
CA ARG A 122 -4.40 -13.85 -9.69
C ARG A 122 -2.91 -14.16 -9.51
N TYR A 123 -2.58 -15.34 -9.01
CA TYR A 123 -1.18 -15.78 -8.87
C TYR A 123 -0.44 -15.79 -10.20
N ALA A 124 -0.99 -16.41 -11.24
CA ALA A 124 -0.36 -16.45 -12.57
C ALA A 124 -0.01 -15.05 -13.07
N LYS A 125 -0.97 -14.11 -13.01
CA LYS A 125 -0.76 -12.71 -13.42
C LYS A 125 0.35 -12.01 -12.63
N LYS A 126 0.43 -12.27 -11.33
CA LYS A 126 1.40 -11.61 -10.44
C LYS A 126 2.81 -12.20 -10.63
N ILE A 127 2.91 -13.49 -10.92
CA ILE A 127 4.17 -14.15 -11.29
C ILE A 127 4.69 -13.63 -12.63
N ASP A 128 3.82 -13.42 -13.62
CA ASP A 128 4.24 -12.83 -14.90
C ASP A 128 4.86 -11.45 -14.69
N ILE A 129 4.21 -10.58 -13.89
CA ILE A 129 4.76 -9.27 -13.52
C ILE A 129 6.10 -9.44 -12.77
N TRP A 130 6.17 -10.33 -11.79
CA TRP A 130 7.39 -10.57 -11.01
C TRP A 130 8.58 -10.97 -11.88
N ASN A 131 8.34 -11.83 -12.86
CA ASN A 131 9.38 -12.33 -13.76
C ASN A 131 9.90 -11.25 -14.71
N THR A 132 9.14 -10.18 -14.96
CA THR A 132 9.60 -9.03 -15.77
C THR A 132 10.47 -8.03 -15.02
N LEU A 133 10.50 -8.10 -13.69
CA LEU A 133 11.31 -7.20 -12.87
C LEU A 133 12.77 -7.68 -12.84
N ASP A 134 13.71 -6.75 -12.85
CA ASP A 134 15.12 -7.05 -12.60
C ASP A 134 15.36 -7.46 -11.14
N ASP A 135 16.46 -8.18 -10.90
CA ASP A 135 16.75 -8.75 -9.59
C ASP A 135 17.06 -7.67 -8.54
N ASP A 136 17.74 -6.59 -8.93
CA ASP A 136 18.01 -5.45 -8.04
C ASP A 136 16.70 -4.79 -7.56
N PHE A 137 15.71 -4.65 -8.44
CA PHE A 137 14.41 -4.12 -8.06
C PHE A 137 13.61 -5.08 -7.17
N LYS A 138 13.74 -6.41 -7.37
CA LYS A 138 13.12 -7.41 -6.47
C LYS A 138 13.70 -7.32 -5.06
N ASP A 139 15.00 -7.12 -4.94
CA ASP A 139 15.67 -6.92 -3.66
C ASP A 139 15.21 -5.61 -3.01
N ASP A 140 15.08 -4.54 -3.79
CA ASP A 140 14.52 -3.27 -3.31
C ASP A 140 13.07 -3.39 -2.83
N LEU A 141 12.24 -4.15 -3.52
CA LEU A 141 10.87 -4.45 -3.07
C LEU A 141 10.88 -5.19 -1.72
N ALA A 142 11.79 -6.14 -1.53
CA ALA A 142 11.93 -6.87 -0.28
C ALA A 142 12.38 -5.95 0.88
N GLU A 143 13.36 -5.08 0.63
CA GLU A 143 13.86 -4.13 1.63
C GLU A 143 12.83 -3.05 2.00
N PHE A 144 12.13 -2.52 1.00
CA PHE A 144 11.05 -1.57 1.23
C PHE A 144 9.92 -2.22 2.03
N LEU A 145 9.58 -3.47 1.73
CA LEU A 145 8.54 -4.22 2.44
C LEU A 145 8.87 -4.41 3.93
N ILE A 146 10.13 -4.57 4.30
CA ILE A 146 10.55 -4.59 5.71
C ILE A 146 10.24 -3.24 6.38
N CYS A 147 10.51 -2.12 5.71
CA CYS A 147 10.21 -0.79 6.24
C CYS A 147 8.69 -0.56 6.37
N ASP A 148 7.92 -1.00 5.37
CA ASP A 148 6.45 -1.03 5.39
C ASP A 148 5.93 -1.80 6.61
N ASP A 149 6.50 -2.99 6.86
CA ASP A 149 6.13 -3.84 7.98
C ASP A 149 6.43 -3.24 9.36
N LEU A 150 7.61 -2.64 9.52
CA LEU A 150 7.93 -1.89 10.73
C LEU A 150 7.00 -0.67 10.93
N GLY A 151 6.56 -0.08 9.81
CA GLY A 151 5.60 1.01 9.75
C GLY A 151 4.22 0.66 10.31
N LYS A 152 3.80 -0.62 10.24
CA LYS A 152 2.47 -1.08 10.70
C LYS A 152 2.26 -0.95 12.21
N GLY A 153 3.33 -0.99 12.99
CA GLY A 153 3.25 -0.96 14.44
C GLY A 153 2.71 -2.27 15.02
N LYS A 154 2.06 -2.21 16.19
CA LYS A 154 1.46 -3.40 16.82
C LYS A 154 0.17 -3.78 16.11
N LYS A 155 0.03 -5.07 15.79
CA LYS A 155 -1.24 -5.64 15.30
C LYS A 155 -2.34 -5.35 16.33
N ARG A 156 -3.51 -4.89 15.87
CA ARG A 156 -4.62 -4.51 16.75
C ARG A 156 -5.29 -5.73 17.40
N ARG A 157 -5.31 -6.86 16.68
CA ARG A 157 -5.78 -8.20 17.11
C ARG A 157 -5.34 -9.25 16.08
#